data_AF-A0A653XGD5-F1
#
_entry.id   AF-A0A653XGD5-F1
#
_cell.length_a   1.000
_cell.length_b   1.000
_cell.length_c   1.000
_cell.angle_alpha   90.00
_cell.angle_beta   90.00
_cell.angle_gamma   90.00
#
_symmetry.space_group_name_H-M   'P 1'
#
loop_
_entity.id
_entity.type
_entity.pdbx_description
1 polymer ?
#
loop_
_entity_poly.entity_id
_entity_poly.type
_entity_poly.pdbx_seq_one_letter_code
_entity_poly.pdbx_strand_id
1 'polypeptide(L)'
;MAKRTRPVTRRDPRDVPGFERAAELGLLPQVPPSPPEPVAPNSRHLLLASVGAATAGVLTVLVAAGPLDAPGWALGLLSAAVVGVVGAVLLMIRGAQWKELQAGYCRLDHMVASFARDHEVRFPASGMRGAPWDLQGLWRLDDAGSVQRAPVPHVLPPGHYPSPNRPGELELWTGEVWAYLYRQPRTSFLPTEDELTP
;
A
#
# COMPACT_ATOMS: atom_id res chain seq x y z
N MET A 1 17.06 -18.95 -20.79
CA MET A 1 16.31 -17.72 -21.14
C MET A 1 16.62 -16.66 -20.07
N ALA A 2 17.42 -15.64 -20.39
CA ALA A 2 17.74 -14.58 -19.43
C ALA A 2 16.52 -13.64 -19.28
N LYS A 3 15.97 -13.55 -18.07
CA LYS A 3 14.82 -12.68 -17.77
C LYS A 3 15.31 -11.23 -17.80
N ARG A 4 14.98 -10.50 -18.88
CA ARG A 4 15.28 -9.05 -18.97
C ARG A 4 14.49 -8.33 -17.89
N THR A 5 15.19 -7.87 -16.85
CA THR A 5 14.58 -7.05 -15.80
C THR A 5 14.38 -5.65 -16.37
N ARG A 6 13.16 -5.12 -16.36
CA ARG A 6 12.93 -3.73 -16.76
C ARG A 6 13.57 -2.79 -15.74
N PRO A 7 14.26 -1.72 -16.17
CA PRO A 7 14.80 -0.74 -15.25
C PRO A 7 13.66 -0.06 -14.49
N VAL A 8 13.83 0.12 -13.18
CA VAL A 8 12.88 0.86 -12.33
C VAL A 8 12.98 2.33 -12.67
N THR A 9 11.90 2.91 -13.21
CA THR A 9 11.81 4.36 -13.41
C THR A 9 11.85 5.05 -12.04
N ARG A 10 12.78 6.00 -11.85
CA ARG A 10 12.89 6.85 -10.65
C ARG A 10 12.54 8.32 -10.91
N ARG A 11 11.88 8.59 -12.04
CA ARG A 11 11.45 9.94 -12.41
C ARG A 11 10.52 10.48 -11.33
N ASP A 12 10.78 11.69 -10.83
CA ASP A 12 9.93 12.36 -9.84
C ASP A 12 8.53 12.57 -10.45
N PRO A 13 7.44 12.28 -9.73
CA PRO A 13 6.08 12.57 -10.18
C PRO A 13 5.87 14.00 -10.70
N ARG A 14 6.55 15.00 -10.11
CA ARG A 14 6.44 16.42 -10.53
C ARG A 14 6.91 16.65 -11.96
N ASP A 15 7.82 15.82 -12.46
CA ASP A 15 8.36 15.92 -13.81
C ASP A 15 7.49 15.21 -14.85
N VAL A 16 6.38 14.57 -14.46
CA VAL A 16 5.52 13.81 -15.37
C VAL A 16 4.51 14.74 -16.04
N PRO A 17 4.34 14.68 -17.38
CA PRO A 17 3.32 15.46 -18.07
C PRO A 17 1.93 15.28 -17.47
N GLY A 18 1.24 16.41 -17.25
CA GLY A 18 -0.09 16.43 -16.64
C GLY A 18 -0.11 16.46 -15.11
N PHE A 19 1.06 16.54 -14.43
CA PHE A 19 1.13 16.68 -12.97
C PHE A 19 0.35 17.89 -12.45
N GLU A 20 0.64 19.09 -12.96
CA GLU A 20 -0.04 20.32 -12.54
C GLU A 20 -1.54 20.25 -12.79
N ARG A 21 -1.95 19.76 -13.98
CA ARG A 21 -3.37 19.59 -14.30
C ARG A 21 -4.05 18.58 -13.38
N ALA A 22 -3.38 17.47 -13.04
CA ALA A 22 -3.90 16.50 -12.08
C ALA A 22 -3.98 17.09 -10.66
N ALA A 23 -3.08 18.00 -10.28
CA ALA A 23 -3.13 18.75 -9.03
C ALA A 23 -4.35 19.67 -8.98
N GLU A 24 -4.56 20.48 -10.01
CA GLU A 24 -5.73 21.36 -10.17
C GLU A 24 -7.05 20.60 -10.10
N LEU A 25 -7.10 19.40 -10.69
CA LEU A 25 -8.27 18.51 -10.68
C LEU A 25 -8.46 17.75 -9.35
N GLY A 26 -7.58 17.95 -8.36
CA GLY A 26 -7.64 17.25 -7.07
C GLY A 26 -7.47 15.73 -7.19
N LEU A 27 -6.77 15.26 -8.23
CA LEU A 27 -6.53 13.83 -8.47
C LEU A 27 -5.31 13.29 -7.71
N LEU A 28 -4.41 14.19 -7.30
CA LEU A 28 -3.21 13.83 -6.56
C LEU A 28 -3.52 13.51 -5.08
N PRO A 29 -2.68 12.70 -4.42
CA PRO A 29 -2.80 12.48 -2.98
C PRO A 29 -2.63 13.81 -2.23
N GLN A 30 -3.54 14.07 -1.30
CA GLN A 30 -3.53 15.28 -0.48
C GLN A 30 -3.20 14.93 0.96
N VAL A 31 -2.32 15.71 1.57
CA VAL A 31 -1.98 15.61 2.99
C VAL A 31 -2.46 16.88 3.66
N PRO A 32 -3.37 16.80 4.65
CA PRO A 32 -3.90 17.98 5.29
C PRO A 32 -2.79 18.72 6.07
N PRO A 33 -2.90 20.06 6.21
CA PRO A 33 -1.91 20.88 6.93
C PRO A 33 -1.92 20.64 8.45
N SER A 34 -2.98 20.03 8.98
CA SER A 34 -3.12 19.57 10.36
C SER A 34 -3.29 18.04 10.37
N PRO A 35 -2.95 17.37 11.49
CA PRO A 35 -3.11 15.93 11.58
C PRO A 35 -4.58 15.52 11.38
N PRO A 36 -4.86 14.54 10.50
CA PRO A 36 -6.22 14.06 10.26
C PRO A 36 -6.74 13.21 11.42
N GLU A 37 -8.06 13.04 11.49
CA GLU A 37 -8.67 12.08 12.40
C GLU A 37 -8.29 10.64 12.01
N PRO A 38 -7.96 9.77 12.99
CA PRO A 38 -7.67 8.38 12.70
C PRO A 38 -8.87 7.62 12.14
N VAL A 39 -8.59 6.73 11.20
CA VAL A 39 -9.53 5.85 10.51
C VAL A 39 -9.71 4.60 11.37
N ALA A 40 -10.96 4.17 11.51
CA ALA A 40 -11.32 2.91 12.15
C ALA A 40 -11.89 1.92 11.11
N PRO A 41 -11.53 0.63 11.16
CA PRO A 41 -10.50 0.03 12.00
C PRO A 41 -9.08 0.46 11.56
N ASN A 42 -8.16 0.58 12.53
CA ASN A 42 -6.78 0.97 12.25
C ASN A 42 -5.90 -0.23 11.86
N SER A 43 -4.89 0.01 11.02
CA SER A 43 -4.06 -1.04 10.42
C SER A 43 -3.24 -1.83 11.46
N ARG A 44 -2.77 -1.17 12.51
CA ARG A 44 -1.95 -1.78 13.55
C ARG A 44 -2.74 -2.69 14.50
N HIS A 45 -3.94 -2.31 14.90
CA HIS A 45 -4.83 -3.18 15.68
C HIS A 45 -5.19 -4.43 14.88
N LEU A 46 -5.45 -4.29 13.58
CA LEU A 46 -5.68 -5.43 12.70
C LEU A 46 -4.41 -6.31 12.58
N LEU A 47 -3.22 -5.72 12.54
CA LEU A 47 -1.95 -6.46 12.57
C LEU A 47 -1.75 -7.21 13.89
N LEU A 48 -2.02 -6.57 15.03
CA LEU A 48 -1.96 -7.23 16.34
C LEU A 48 -3.01 -8.35 16.44
N ALA A 49 -4.21 -8.12 15.93
CA ALA A 49 -5.26 -9.13 15.87
C ALA A 49 -4.87 -10.31 14.98
N SER A 50 -4.16 -10.08 13.86
CA SER A 50 -3.69 -11.18 13.00
C SER A 50 -2.60 -12.01 13.68
N VAL A 51 -1.67 -11.38 14.41
CA VAL A 51 -0.66 -12.08 15.22
C VAL A 51 -1.33 -12.89 16.33
N GLY A 52 -2.29 -12.30 17.04
CA GLY A 52 -3.07 -12.99 18.07
C GLY A 52 -3.85 -14.19 17.51
N ALA A 53 -4.55 -13.99 16.39
CA ALA A 53 -5.31 -15.05 15.71
C ALA A 53 -4.41 -16.18 15.20
N ALA A 54 -3.24 -15.86 14.63
CA ALA A 54 -2.28 -16.85 14.19
C ALA A 54 -1.73 -17.68 15.36
N THR A 55 -1.34 -17.00 16.45
CA THR A 55 -0.83 -17.66 17.67
C THR A 55 -1.87 -18.57 18.28
N ALA A 56 -3.10 -18.08 18.47
CA ALA A 56 -4.21 -18.86 19.00
C ALA A 56 -4.56 -20.05 18.09
N GLY A 57 -4.54 -19.84 16.77
CA GLY A 57 -4.79 -20.88 15.78
C GLY A 57 -3.75 -22.01 15.84
N VAL A 58 -2.46 -21.66 15.91
CA VAL A 58 -1.37 -22.65 16.06
C VAL A 58 -1.53 -23.44 17.36
N LEU A 59 -1.78 -22.78 18.48
CA LEU A 59 -2.01 -23.47 19.76
C LEU A 59 -3.22 -24.42 19.68
N THR A 60 -4.30 -23.99 19.01
CA THR A 60 -5.50 -24.82 18.83
C THR A 60 -5.19 -26.07 18.00
N VAL A 61 -4.43 -25.94 16.91
CA VAL A 61 -4.01 -27.08 16.09
C VAL A 61 -3.11 -28.03 16.88
N LEU A 62 -2.17 -27.52 17.68
CA LEU A 62 -1.28 -28.35 18.50
C LEU A 62 -2.03 -29.12 19.59
N VAL A 63 -2.99 -28.48 20.25
CA VAL A 63 -3.86 -29.13 21.25
C VAL A 63 -4.76 -30.18 20.61
N ALA A 64 -5.27 -29.93 19.40
CA ALA A 64 -6.05 -30.90 18.66
C ALA A 64 -5.22 -32.10 18.19
N ALA A 65 -3.96 -31.87 17.80
CA ALA A 65 -3.08 -32.91 17.28
C ALA A 65 -2.49 -33.80 18.38
N GLY A 66 -2.27 -33.27 19.59
CA GLY A 66 -1.74 -34.04 20.71
C GLY A 66 -2.86 -34.57 21.62
N PRO A 67 -3.28 -33.80 22.66
CA PRO A 67 -4.24 -34.24 23.67
C PRO A 67 -5.55 -34.84 23.17
N LEU A 68 -6.07 -34.38 22.02
CA LEU A 68 -7.36 -34.79 21.50
C LEU A 68 -7.29 -35.92 20.46
N ASP A 69 -6.07 -36.31 20.05
CA ASP A 69 -5.81 -37.33 19.02
C ASP A 69 -6.74 -37.17 17.78
N ALA A 70 -6.90 -35.93 17.33
CA ALA A 70 -7.84 -35.62 16.26
C ALA A 70 -7.38 -36.27 14.93
N PRO A 71 -8.30 -36.80 14.12
CA PRO A 71 -7.94 -37.42 12.86
C PRO A 71 -7.32 -36.38 11.90
N GLY A 72 -6.36 -36.81 11.08
CA GLY A 72 -5.57 -35.91 10.23
C GLY A 72 -6.40 -35.01 9.29
N TRP A 73 -7.56 -35.46 8.81
CA TRP A 73 -8.46 -34.63 8.01
C TRP A 73 -9.04 -33.45 8.80
N ALA A 74 -9.33 -33.63 10.09
CA ALA A 74 -9.85 -32.57 10.95
C ALA A 74 -8.77 -31.53 11.26
N LEU A 75 -7.53 -31.97 11.49
CA LEU A 75 -6.36 -31.07 11.63
C LEU A 75 -6.10 -30.28 10.35
N GLY A 76 -6.25 -30.92 9.19
CA GLY A 76 -6.16 -30.27 7.89
C GLY A 76 -7.19 -29.16 7.72
N LEU A 77 -8.47 -29.44 8.02
CA LEU A 77 -9.55 -28.46 7.97
C LEU A 77 -9.34 -27.30 8.95
N LEU A 78 -8.95 -27.61 10.19
CA LEU A 78 -8.67 -26.62 11.22
C LEU A 78 -7.50 -25.70 10.80
N SER A 79 -6.42 -26.28 10.28
CA SER A 79 -5.27 -25.52 9.79
C SER A 79 -5.65 -24.62 8.62
N ALA A 80 -6.46 -25.13 7.68
CA ALA A 80 -6.97 -24.34 6.57
C ALA A 80 -7.87 -23.20 7.04
N ALA A 81 -8.71 -23.42 8.05
CA ALA A 81 -9.54 -22.37 8.65
C ALA A 81 -8.70 -21.28 9.31
N VAL A 82 -7.66 -21.65 10.09
CA VAL A 82 -6.73 -20.69 10.71
C VAL A 82 -6.04 -19.84 9.64
N VAL A 83 -5.49 -20.47 8.60
CA VAL A 83 -4.85 -19.76 7.48
C VAL A 83 -5.85 -18.86 6.76
N GLY A 84 -7.09 -19.32 6.56
CA GLY A 84 -8.16 -18.53 5.95
C GLY A 84 -8.49 -17.27 6.75
N VAL A 85 -8.61 -17.39 8.08
CA VAL A 85 -8.84 -16.26 8.98
C VAL A 85 -7.67 -15.27 8.94
N VAL A 86 -6.43 -15.76 9.08
CA VAL A 86 -5.24 -14.89 9.01
C VAL A 86 -5.15 -14.17 7.67
N GLY A 87 -5.39 -14.89 6.56
CA GLY A 87 -5.43 -14.33 5.22
C GLY A 87 -6.49 -13.24 5.07
N ALA A 88 -7.70 -13.46 5.59
CA ALA A 88 -8.77 -12.46 5.58
C ALA A 88 -8.38 -11.20 6.37
N VAL A 89 -7.78 -11.34 7.55
CA VAL A 89 -7.31 -10.19 8.34
C VAL A 89 -6.20 -9.44 7.61
N LEU A 90 -5.26 -10.12 6.94
CA LEU A 90 -4.23 -9.46 6.13
C LEU A 90 -4.83 -8.61 5.00
N LEU A 91 -5.91 -9.06 4.36
CA LEU A 91 -6.63 -8.25 3.36
C LEU A 91 -7.29 -7.02 3.99
N MET A 92 -7.85 -7.16 5.20
CA MET A 92 -8.40 -6.02 5.95
C MET A 92 -7.32 -5.01 6.33
N ILE A 93 -6.14 -5.46 6.77
CA ILE A 93 -4.98 -4.59 7.07
C ILE A 93 -4.62 -3.78 5.83
N ARG A 94 -4.52 -4.42 4.66
CA ARG A 94 -4.23 -3.72 3.40
C ARG A 94 -5.27 -2.65 3.08
N GLY A 95 -6.55 -2.96 3.28
CA GLY A 95 -7.64 -1.99 3.10
C GLY A 95 -7.55 -0.81 4.07
N ALA A 96 -7.23 -1.08 5.35
CA ALA A 96 -7.05 -0.05 6.37
C ALA A 96 -5.84 0.84 6.05
N GLN A 97 -4.69 0.25 5.72
CA GLN A 97 -3.48 0.99 5.31
C GLN A 97 -3.77 1.92 4.12
N TRP A 98 -4.53 1.45 3.13
CA TRP A 98 -4.89 2.29 1.99
C TRP A 98 -5.76 3.48 2.39
N LYS A 99 -6.70 3.28 3.32
CA LYS A 99 -7.52 4.39 3.86
C LYS A 99 -6.67 5.37 4.68
N GLU A 100 -5.72 4.88 5.46
CA GLU A 100 -4.76 5.72 6.20
C GLU A 100 -3.95 6.60 5.23
N LEU A 101 -3.37 6.00 4.19
CA LEU A 101 -2.64 6.72 3.14
C LEU A 101 -3.50 7.78 2.44
N GLN A 102 -4.74 7.43 2.08
CA GLN A 102 -5.68 8.35 1.45
C GLN A 102 -6.09 9.51 2.37
N ALA A 103 -6.08 9.29 3.68
CA ALA A 103 -6.31 10.34 4.66
C ALA A 103 -5.06 11.19 4.95
N GLY A 104 -3.91 10.86 4.35
CA GLY A 104 -2.67 11.63 4.47
C GLY A 104 -1.81 11.28 5.69
N TYR A 105 -1.99 10.10 6.28
CA TYR A 105 -1.19 9.66 7.42
C TYR A 105 -0.84 8.16 7.37
N CYS A 106 0.05 7.72 8.26
CA CYS A 106 0.38 6.32 8.48
C CYS A 106 0.60 6.04 9.97
N ARG A 107 0.41 4.78 10.38
CA ARG A 107 0.71 4.29 11.74
C ARG A 107 1.85 3.25 11.80
N LEU A 108 2.23 2.69 10.66
CA LEU A 108 3.28 1.68 10.53
C LEU A 108 4.38 2.20 9.61
N ASP A 109 5.66 2.03 10.00
CA ASP A 109 6.81 2.52 9.21
C ASP A 109 7.05 1.68 7.95
N HIS A 110 6.33 0.57 7.88
CA HIS A 110 6.37 -0.36 6.78
C HIS A 110 4.94 -0.60 6.30
N MET A 111 4.75 -0.49 5.00
CA MET A 111 3.55 -0.97 4.35
C MET A 111 3.65 -2.49 4.25
N VAL A 112 2.64 -3.18 4.78
CA VAL A 112 2.52 -4.65 4.66
C VAL A 112 1.87 -4.92 3.31
N ALA A 113 2.55 -4.56 2.23
CA ALA A 113 1.97 -4.72 0.92
C ALA A 113 3.02 -4.81 -0.18
N SER A 114 3.10 -6.02 -0.74
CA SER A 114 3.66 -6.27 -2.06
C SER A 114 2.67 -5.72 -3.11
N PHE A 115 3.00 -4.59 -3.75
CA PHE A 115 2.18 -4.00 -4.81
C PHE A 115 2.77 -4.14 -6.22
N ALA A 116 3.85 -4.90 -6.38
CA ALA A 116 4.37 -5.20 -7.72
C ALA A 116 3.38 -6.12 -8.45
N ARG A 117 2.52 -5.55 -9.30
CA ARG A 117 1.67 -6.34 -10.21
C ARG A 117 2.50 -6.89 -11.38
N ASP A 118 3.56 -6.19 -11.75
CA ASP A 118 4.55 -6.66 -12.71
C ASP A 118 5.60 -7.54 -12.02
N HIS A 119 5.55 -8.83 -12.29
CA HIS A 119 6.44 -9.85 -11.75
C HIS A 119 7.84 -9.84 -12.42
N GLU A 120 8.02 -9.04 -13.48
CA GLU A 120 9.30 -8.81 -14.14
C GLU A 120 10.09 -7.68 -13.48
N VAL A 121 9.44 -6.83 -12.68
CA VAL A 121 10.09 -5.73 -11.96
C VAL A 121 10.54 -6.23 -10.59
N ARG A 122 11.87 -6.32 -10.42
CA ARG A 122 12.50 -6.52 -9.11
C ARG A 122 13.00 -5.17 -8.62
N PHE A 123 12.48 -4.72 -7.49
CA PHE A 123 13.00 -3.52 -6.85
C PHE A 123 14.39 -3.85 -6.26
N PRO A 124 15.46 -3.11 -6.66
CA PRO A 124 16.84 -3.48 -6.36
C PRO A 124 17.20 -3.43 -4.87
N ALA A 125 16.38 -2.80 -4.03
CA ALA A 125 16.72 -2.55 -2.62
C ALA A 125 16.35 -3.67 -1.64
N SER A 126 15.44 -4.60 -1.96
CA SER A 126 14.85 -5.44 -0.91
C SER A 126 15.13 -6.94 -1.00
N GLY A 127 15.49 -7.51 -2.16
CA GLY A 127 15.52 -8.97 -2.35
C GLY A 127 14.17 -9.68 -2.13
N MET A 128 13.18 -8.96 -1.59
CA MET A 128 11.80 -9.30 -1.36
C MET A 128 10.95 -8.78 -2.52
N ARG A 129 9.79 -9.38 -2.76
CA ARG A 129 8.81 -8.84 -3.72
C ARG A 129 8.14 -7.61 -3.10
N GLY A 130 8.74 -6.44 -3.22
CA GLY A 130 8.15 -5.19 -2.73
C GLY A 130 8.99 -3.97 -3.06
N ALA A 131 8.32 -2.91 -3.51
CA ALA A 131 8.91 -1.59 -3.66
C ALA A 131 9.29 -1.01 -2.28
N PRO A 132 10.42 -0.31 -2.13
CA PRO A 132 10.64 0.53 -0.95
C PRO A 132 9.54 1.59 -0.88
N TRP A 133 9.07 1.88 0.34
CA TRP A 133 8.09 2.92 0.59
C TRP A 133 8.75 4.05 1.37
N ASP A 134 8.63 5.28 0.87
CA ASP A 134 8.98 6.48 1.64
C ASP A 134 7.71 7.15 2.15
N LEU A 135 7.48 7.06 3.46
CA LEU A 135 6.31 7.58 4.15
C LEU A 135 6.56 8.97 4.78
N GLN A 136 7.68 9.62 4.47
CA GLN A 136 8.02 10.92 5.07
C GLN A 136 7.09 12.05 4.63
N GLY A 137 6.43 11.93 3.48
CA GLY A 137 5.41 12.88 3.02
C GLY A 137 4.07 12.80 3.77
N LEU A 138 3.93 11.91 4.74
CA LEU A 138 2.68 11.68 5.48
C LEU A 138 2.81 12.06 6.97
N TRP A 139 1.69 12.37 7.61
CA TRP A 139 1.62 12.41 9.06
C TRP A 139 1.93 11.02 9.65
N ARG A 140 2.66 10.99 10.76
CA ARG A 140 2.84 9.78 11.55
C ARG A 140 2.03 9.87 12.83
N LEU A 141 1.10 8.95 13.00
CA LEU A 141 0.28 8.87 14.20
C LEU A 141 0.62 7.62 15.03
N ASP A 142 0.44 7.72 16.33
CA ASP A 142 0.45 6.57 17.24
C ASP A 142 -0.92 5.87 17.29
N ASP A 143 -1.04 4.92 18.22
CA ASP A 143 -2.24 4.09 18.37
C ASP A 143 -3.42 4.89 18.90
N ALA A 144 -3.14 5.87 19.76
CA ALA A 144 -4.09 6.81 20.33
C ALA A 144 -4.48 7.93 19.33
N GLY A 145 -3.80 8.03 18.19
CA GLY A 145 -4.01 9.09 17.21
C GLY A 145 -3.17 10.35 17.46
N SER A 146 -2.26 10.33 18.42
CA SER A 146 -1.35 11.43 18.68
C SER A 146 -0.27 11.50 17.60
N VAL A 147 0.15 12.72 17.28
CA VAL A 147 1.20 12.95 16.29
C VAL A 147 2.56 12.53 16.84
N GLN A 148 3.22 11.60 16.16
CA GLN A 148 4.64 11.28 16.41
C GLN A 148 5.56 12.09 15.49
N ARG A 149 5.14 12.35 14.25
CA ARG A 149 5.93 13.08 13.24
C ARG A 149 5.03 13.80 12.24
N ALA A 150 5.39 15.03 11.90
CA ALA A 150 4.77 15.80 10.82
C ALA A 150 5.33 15.38 9.43
N PRO A 151 4.59 15.61 8.34
CA PRO A 151 5.08 15.37 6.98
C PRO A 151 6.24 16.32 6.64
N VAL A 152 7.19 15.84 5.83
CA VAL A 152 8.29 16.66 5.30
C VAL A 152 7.77 17.49 4.12
N PRO A 153 7.84 18.84 4.15
CA PRO A 153 7.14 19.72 3.18
C PRO A 153 7.43 19.51 1.69
N HIS A 154 8.57 18.89 1.34
CA HIS A 154 9.00 18.69 -0.05
C HIS A 154 8.95 17.23 -0.50
N VAL A 155 8.61 16.30 0.39
CA VAL A 155 8.47 14.89 0.06
C VAL A 155 7.03 14.64 -0.36
N LEU A 156 6.83 14.13 -1.57
CA LEU A 156 5.50 13.74 -2.03
C LEU A 156 5.01 12.52 -1.25
N PRO A 157 3.78 12.53 -0.72
CA PRO A 157 3.21 11.34 -0.11
C PRO A 157 3.09 10.19 -1.13
N PRO A 158 3.17 8.93 -0.69
CA PRO A 158 2.79 7.80 -1.53
C PRO A 158 1.34 7.91 -2.00
N GLY A 159 1.08 7.48 -3.23
CA GLY A 159 -0.27 7.46 -3.80
C GLY A 159 -0.24 7.44 -5.32
N HIS A 160 -1.39 7.69 -5.96
CA HIS A 160 -1.49 7.63 -7.42
C HIS A 160 -1.21 9.00 -8.05
N TYR A 161 -0.26 9.06 -8.97
CA TYR A 161 0.16 10.25 -9.72
C TYR A 161 0.12 9.97 -11.22
N PRO A 162 0.12 10.97 -12.11
CA PRO A 162 0.28 10.76 -13.55
C PRO A 162 1.44 9.80 -13.86
N SER A 163 1.16 8.78 -14.67
CA SER A 163 2.13 7.73 -14.95
C SER A 163 3.16 8.19 -15.99
N PRO A 164 4.47 8.02 -15.72
CA PRO A 164 5.50 8.22 -16.75
C PRO A 164 5.51 7.08 -17.79
N ASN A 165 4.87 5.94 -17.47
CA ASN A 165 4.89 4.74 -18.29
C ASN A 165 3.63 4.58 -19.15
N ARG A 166 2.52 5.20 -18.75
CA ARG A 166 1.21 5.14 -19.42
C ARG A 166 0.52 6.50 -19.40
N PRO A 167 0.76 7.37 -20.39
CA PRO A 167 0.13 8.68 -20.48
C PRO A 167 -1.40 8.59 -20.34
N GLY A 168 -1.99 9.43 -19.48
CA GLY A 168 -3.43 9.47 -19.22
C GLY A 168 -3.91 8.54 -18.10
N GLU A 169 -3.07 7.61 -17.62
CA GLU A 169 -3.36 6.82 -16.43
C GLU A 169 -2.62 7.37 -15.20
N LEU A 170 -3.19 7.14 -14.01
CA LEU A 170 -2.47 7.35 -12.76
C LEU A 170 -1.75 6.06 -12.37
N GLU A 171 -0.52 6.15 -11.90
CA GLU A 171 0.28 5.04 -11.39
C GLU A 171 0.67 5.26 -9.92
N LEU A 172 0.74 4.18 -9.15
CA LEU A 172 1.15 4.23 -7.76
C LEU A 172 2.64 4.59 -7.63
N TRP A 173 2.90 5.76 -7.04
CA TRP A 173 4.18 6.20 -6.50
C TRP A 173 4.28 5.79 -5.02
N THR A 174 5.40 5.18 -4.65
CA THR A 174 5.64 4.67 -3.28
C THR A 174 6.35 5.67 -2.37
N GLY A 175 6.65 6.87 -2.88
CA GLY A 175 7.56 7.81 -2.25
C GLY A 175 8.98 7.77 -2.83
N GLU A 176 9.39 6.64 -3.41
CA GLU A 176 10.73 6.47 -4.01
C GLU A 176 10.71 5.87 -5.42
N VAL A 177 9.76 4.98 -5.70
CA VAL A 177 9.68 4.26 -7.00
C VAL A 177 8.23 4.09 -7.47
N TRP A 178 8.08 3.92 -8.78
CA TRP A 178 6.80 3.58 -9.40
C TRP A 178 6.50 2.07 -9.27
N ALA A 179 5.27 1.73 -8.87
CA ALA A 179 4.87 0.36 -8.54
C ALA A 179 4.10 -0.37 -9.64
N TYR A 180 3.90 0.23 -10.83
CA TYR A 180 3.16 -0.38 -11.95
C TYR A 180 1.74 -0.80 -11.58
N LEU A 181 1.14 -0.09 -10.61
CA LEU A 181 -0.27 -0.24 -10.24
C LEU A 181 -1.02 0.96 -10.80
N TYR A 182 -1.80 0.71 -11.84
CA TYR A 182 -2.49 1.74 -12.59
C TYR A 182 -3.94 1.92 -12.14
N ARG A 183 -4.41 3.16 -12.24
CA ARG A 183 -5.80 3.57 -12.02
C ARG A 183 -6.19 4.55 -13.12
N GLN A 184 -7.34 4.31 -13.75
CA GLN A 184 -7.90 5.31 -14.66
C GLN A 184 -8.49 6.48 -13.85
N PRO A 185 -8.12 7.73 -14.19
CA PRO A 185 -8.73 8.89 -13.57
C PRO A 185 -10.18 9.01 -14.05
N ARG A 186 -11.05 9.65 -13.24
CA ARG A 186 -12.43 9.94 -13.64
C ARG A 186 -12.53 11.05 -14.69
N THR A 187 -11.54 11.94 -14.68
CA THR A 187 -11.43 13.08 -15.58
C THR A 187 -10.05 13.04 -16.21
N SER A 188 -9.95 13.26 -17.52
CA SER A 188 -8.64 13.38 -18.17
C SER A 188 -7.86 14.56 -17.60
N PHE A 189 -6.56 14.34 -17.35
CA PHE A 189 -5.61 15.39 -16.98
C PHE A 189 -4.59 15.67 -18.10
N LEU A 190 -4.74 15.01 -19.25
CA LEU A 190 -3.99 15.34 -20.45
C LEU A 190 -4.71 16.47 -21.19
N PRO A 191 -3.96 17.40 -21.82
CA PRO A 191 -4.55 18.44 -22.65
C PRO A 191 -5.36 17.81 -23.79
N THR A 192 -6.54 18.36 -24.06
CA THR A 192 -7.32 18.00 -25.25
C THR A 192 -6.65 18.57 -26.50
N GLU A 193 -6.86 17.95 -27.68
CA GLU A 193 -6.28 18.43 -28.95
C GLU A 193 -6.65 19.91 -29.23
N ASP A 194 -7.83 20.35 -28.78
CA ASP A 194 -8.28 21.73 -28.85
C ASP A 194 -7.44 22.71 -28.01
N GLU A 195 -6.77 22.25 -26.94
CA GLU A 195 -5.89 23.06 -26.09
C GLU A 195 -4.44 23.12 -26.60
N LEU A 196 -4.10 22.32 -27.62
CA LEU A 196 -2.77 22.26 -28.20
C LEU A 196 -2.60 23.20 -29.41
N THR A 197 -3.65 23.93 -29.79
CA THR A 197 -3.64 24.87 -30.93
C THR A 197 -3.71 26.31 -30.41
N PRO A 198 -2.67 27.15 -30.63
CA PRO A 198 -2.62 28.53 -30.14
C PRO A 198 -3.56 29.49 -30.88
#